data_AF-A0A1R3RRS9-F1
#
_entry.id   AF-A0A1R3RRS9-F1
#
_cell.length_a   1.000
_cell.length_b   1.000
_cell.length_c   1.000
_cell.angle_alpha   90.00
_cell.angle_beta   90.00
_cell.angle_gamma   90.00
#
_symmetry.space_group_name_H-M   'P 1'
#
loop_
_entity.id
_entity.type
_entity.pdbx_description
1 polymer ?
#
loop_
_entity_poly.entity_id
_entity_poly.type
_entity_poly.pdbx_seq_one_letter_code
_entity_poly.pdbx_strand_id
1 'polypeptide(L)'
;MASESLRSSSSEFQSRRPEPVASRGDSIPHSARGASATPAPSAWFPLGYKEGFHQWWASLPAATAEHRVLSYLPYLQHQPPTHLQTGKKCGSSGGSESLQSADQSQQGEVSTDSTDDPYGPRKWRSSMVELSGKNRALNEFSVERIGEEADQHLVILHGYGAGLGFFYKNFEPLSRLKGWQLHALDLLGMGRSTRPSFRIKAKERQEAIKEAEAWFVDALEEWRVKRKIDRFTLLGHSLGGYMAVAYALKYPGRLNKLILASPVGIPEDPYAVRAEMPAPSDSTMANELTQNQRNIAESASSVPHGEIQKGDNNILLRGAPVNTAAGQDQPPRRMVPKWFAYLWDANISPFTLVRWAGPLGPRLVSGWTSRRFSHLPADEAKALHDYSYSIFSMRGSGEYALSYILAPGAFARSPLIQRIEGIGRQIVQQNPSPALESAKAIMTASPQSTP
;
A
#
# COMPACT_ATOMS: atom_id res chain seq x y z
N MET A 1 -77.93 -1.80 60.79
CA MET A 1 -78.83 -0.64 60.57
C MET A 1 -78.07 0.40 59.75
N ALA A 2 -78.75 0.99 58.75
CA ALA A 2 -78.31 1.97 57.75
C ALA A 2 -77.27 1.44 56.75
N SER A 3 -77.60 1.04 55.51
CA SER A 3 -78.54 1.52 54.47
C SER A 3 -78.14 2.82 53.77
N GLU A 4 -77.82 2.67 52.46
CA GLU A 4 -78.20 3.53 51.32
C GLU A 4 -77.69 4.98 51.28
N SER A 5 -77.43 5.67 50.16
CA SER A 5 -77.33 5.47 48.69
C SER A 5 -77.16 6.92 48.13
N LEU A 6 -76.40 7.29 47.08
CA LEU A 6 -76.74 7.26 45.64
C LEU A 6 -75.78 8.23 44.88
N ARG A 7 -75.31 7.79 43.68
CA ARG A 7 -75.10 8.53 42.40
C ARG A 7 -74.07 9.69 42.37
N SER A 8 -73.32 10.00 41.32
CA SER A 8 -73.13 9.60 39.90
C SER A 8 -71.94 10.49 39.42
N SER A 9 -70.92 10.07 38.68
CA SER A 9 -70.95 10.04 37.20
C SER A 9 -69.68 9.41 36.58
N SER A 10 -69.94 8.50 35.63
CA SER A 10 -69.33 8.34 34.29
C SER A 10 -67.85 8.69 34.05
N SER A 11 -66.99 7.67 33.93
CA SER A 11 -66.40 7.28 32.63
C SER A 11 -65.56 6.00 32.79
N GLU A 12 -65.75 5.09 31.85
CA GLU A 12 -65.48 3.65 31.94
C GLU A 12 -64.00 3.28 31.87
N PHE A 13 -63.55 2.48 32.85
CA PHE A 13 -62.40 1.59 32.73
C PHE A 13 -62.90 0.24 32.21
N GLN A 14 -62.43 -0.19 31.03
CA GLN A 14 -62.45 -1.59 30.64
C GLN A 14 -61.04 -2.07 30.32
N SER A 15 -60.71 -3.17 30.98
CA SER A 15 -59.45 -3.85 31.14
C SER A 15 -59.02 -4.62 29.89
N ARG A 16 -57.77 -4.43 29.44
CA ARG A 16 -57.05 -5.40 28.61
C ARG A 16 -55.56 -5.46 29.00
N ARG A 17 -55.18 -6.65 29.48
CA ARG A 17 -53.88 -7.37 29.49
C ARG A 17 -52.57 -6.60 29.77
N PRO A 18 -51.70 -7.13 30.66
CA PRO A 18 -50.42 -6.51 30.96
C PRO A 18 -49.41 -6.66 29.82
N GLU A 19 -48.94 -5.53 29.31
CA GLU A 19 -47.70 -5.35 28.54
C GLU A 19 -46.48 -5.69 29.40
N PRO A 20 -45.49 -6.47 28.93
CA PRO A 20 -44.23 -6.63 29.64
C PRO A 20 -43.26 -5.50 29.33
N VAL A 21 -42.69 -4.98 30.41
CA VAL A 21 -41.65 -3.97 30.55
C VAL A 21 -40.51 -4.10 29.52
N ALA A 22 -40.16 -2.96 28.93
CA ALA A 22 -39.02 -2.77 28.03
C ALA A 22 -37.69 -3.15 28.70
N SER A 23 -37.02 -4.17 28.15
CA SER A 23 -35.58 -4.38 28.35
C SER A 23 -34.82 -3.89 27.12
N ARG A 24 -33.92 -2.93 27.32
CA ARG A 24 -32.88 -2.51 26.37
C ARG A 24 -32.16 -3.75 25.84
N GLY A 25 -32.34 -4.06 24.57
CA GLY A 25 -31.52 -5.04 23.86
C GLY A 25 -30.19 -4.40 23.49
N ASP A 26 -29.14 -4.73 24.25
CA ASP A 26 -27.77 -4.57 23.80
C ASP A 26 -27.59 -5.32 22.49
N SER A 27 -27.18 -4.60 21.45
CA SER A 27 -26.75 -5.18 20.18
C SER A 27 -25.37 -5.78 20.40
N ILE A 28 -25.32 -7.03 20.83
CA ILE A 28 -24.11 -7.83 20.86
C ILE A 28 -23.69 -8.12 19.39
N PRO A 29 -22.55 -7.61 18.91
CA PRO A 29 -22.06 -7.99 17.60
C PRO A 29 -21.66 -9.48 17.60
N HIS A 30 -22.02 -10.19 16.54
CA HIS A 30 -21.60 -11.58 16.30
C HIS A 30 -20.09 -11.69 16.10
N SER A 31 -19.34 -11.72 17.19
CA SER A 31 -17.93 -12.15 17.22
C SER A 31 -17.65 -13.05 18.43
N ALA A 32 -18.64 -13.84 18.84
CA ALA A 32 -18.50 -14.86 19.86
C ALA A 32 -19.06 -16.20 19.35
N ARG A 33 -18.25 -16.94 18.58
CA ARG A 33 -18.27 -18.40 18.63
C ARG A 33 -16.87 -18.93 18.40
N GLY A 34 -16.36 -19.54 19.46
CA GLY A 34 -15.00 -20.03 19.58
C GLY A 34 -14.66 -21.18 18.65
N ALA A 35 -13.38 -21.53 18.72
CA ALA A 35 -12.72 -22.65 18.07
C ALA A 35 -13.56 -23.93 18.03
N SER A 36 -13.39 -24.68 16.93
CA SER A 36 -14.05 -25.95 16.57
C SER A 36 -15.41 -25.84 15.84
N ALA A 37 -15.38 -25.39 14.58
CA ALA A 37 -16.38 -25.76 13.58
C ALA A 37 -15.77 -25.66 12.17
N THR A 38 -15.99 -26.66 11.33
CA THR A 38 -15.64 -26.67 9.91
C THR A 38 -16.22 -25.43 9.19
N PRO A 39 -15.44 -24.71 8.38
CA PRO A 39 -15.88 -23.43 7.82
C PRO A 39 -16.99 -23.64 6.76
N ALA A 40 -18.08 -22.89 6.91
CA ALA A 40 -19.17 -22.79 5.94
C ALA A 40 -18.68 -22.17 4.61
N PRO A 41 -19.38 -22.42 3.47
CA PRO A 41 -18.94 -22.00 2.13
C PRO A 41 -18.89 -20.47 1.90
N SER A 42 -19.17 -19.64 2.91
CA SER A 42 -18.92 -18.19 2.91
C SER A 42 -17.44 -17.81 3.16
N ALA A 43 -16.55 -18.77 3.36
CA ALA A 43 -15.15 -18.58 3.77
C ALA A 43 -14.24 -17.78 2.80
N TRP A 44 -14.68 -17.48 1.58
CA TRP A 44 -13.87 -16.76 0.58
C TRP A 44 -14.01 -15.24 0.65
N PHE A 45 -15.12 -14.71 1.17
CA PHE A 45 -15.40 -13.28 1.26
C PHE A 45 -16.10 -12.98 2.59
N PRO A 46 -15.37 -12.57 3.64
CA PRO A 46 -15.91 -12.47 4.99
C PRO A 46 -16.89 -11.31 5.18
N LEU A 47 -16.79 -10.26 4.38
CA LEU A 47 -17.63 -9.06 4.53
C LEU A 47 -19.01 -9.32 3.93
N GLY A 48 -20.10 -9.05 4.67
CA GLY A 48 -21.49 -9.31 4.25
C GLY A 48 -21.93 -8.50 3.02
N TYR A 49 -23.00 -8.90 2.32
CA TYR A 49 -23.52 -8.14 1.16
C TYR A 49 -24.01 -6.75 1.58
N LYS A 50 -24.73 -6.66 2.71
CA LYS A 50 -25.19 -5.39 3.27
C LYS A 50 -24.03 -4.50 3.73
N GLU A 51 -23.04 -5.10 4.38
CA GLU A 51 -21.83 -4.39 4.83
C GLU A 51 -21.02 -3.88 3.64
N GLY A 52 -20.87 -4.68 2.58
CA GLY A 52 -20.17 -4.29 1.36
C GLY A 52 -20.89 -3.14 0.69
N PHE A 53 -22.21 -3.25 0.52
CA PHE A 53 -23.02 -2.15 0.01
C PHE A 53 -22.84 -0.88 0.84
N HIS A 54 -22.90 -0.99 2.17
CA HIS A 54 -22.73 0.15 3.08
C HIS A 54 -21.33 0.77 2.97
N GLN A 55 -20.27 -0.03 2.89
CA GLN A 55 -18.90 0.46 2.74
C GLN A 55 -18.67 1.14 1.38
N TRP A 56 -19.24 0.58 0.31
CA TRP A 56 -19.22 1.20 -1.02
C TRP A 56 -19.98 2.54 -1.02
N TRP A 57 -21.18 2.56 -0.45
CA TRP A 57 -22.00 3.77 -0.35
C TRP A 57 -21.35 4.85 0.52
N ALA A 58 -20.80 4.46 1.67
CA ALA A 58 -20.13 5.38 2.57
C ALA A 58 -18.85 5.98 1.98
N SER A 59 -18.20 5.28 1.03
CA SER A 59 -17.01 5.74 0.29
C SER A 59 -16.00 6.46 1.19
N LEU A 60 -15.48 5.74 2.19
CA LEU A 60 -14.54 6.27 3.16
C LEU A 60 -13.35 6.95 2.45
N PRO A 61 -13.06 8.24 2.73
CA PRO A 61 -11.93 8.91 2.11
C PRO A 61 -10.62 8.23 2.46
N ALA A 62 -9.72 8.08 1.47
CA ALA A 62 -8.43 7.42 1.67
C ALA A 62 -7.57 8.08 2.75
N ALA A 63 -7.70 9.39 2.95
CA ALA A 63 -7.07 10.12 4.05
C ALA A 63 -7.58 9.65 5.43
N THR A 64 -8.89 9.53 5.59
CA THR A 64 -9.49 9.04 6.83
C THR A 64 -9.12 7.58 7.08
N ALA A 65 -9.08 6.76 6.03
CA ALA A 65 -8.70 5.37 6.14
C ALA A 65 -7.21 5.21 6.54
N GLU A 66 -6.32 6.02 5.97
CA GLU A 66 -4.90 6.06 6.38
C GLU A 66 -4.73 6.55 7.81
N HIS A 67 -5.44 7.62 8.20
CA HIS A 67 -5.44 8.12 9.57
C HIS A 67 -5.80 7.01 10.58
N ARG A 68 -6.81 6.19 10.27
CA ARG A 68 -7.19 5.02 11.09
C ARG A 68 -6.11 3.95 11.18
N VAL A 69 -5.31 3.75 10.12
CA VAL A 69 -4.19 2.80 10.18
C VAL A 69 -3.05 3.39 11.00
N LEU A 70 -2.72 4.66 10.79
CA LEU A 70 -1.66 5.35 11.51
C LEU A 70 -2.01 5.61 12.99
N SER A 71 -3.27 5.57 13.39
CA SER A 71 -3.67 5.74 14.80
C SER A 71 -3.31 4.54 15.68
N TYR A 72 -2.84 3.44 15.08
CA TYR A 72 -2.23 2.30 15.77
C TYR A 72 -0.72 2.47 15.98
N LEU A 73 -0.11 3.57 15.51
CA LEU A 73 1.25 3.90 15.90
C LEU A 73 1.28 4.18 17.41
N PRO A 74 2.17 3.54 18.16
CA PRO A 74 2.30 3.83 19.58
C PRO A 74 2.83 5.27 19.76
N TYR A 75 2.56 5.85 20.94
CA TYR A 75 2.98 7.21 21.33
C TYR A 75 2.29 8.36 20.57
N LEU A 76 1.60 8.09 19.47
CA LEU A 76 0.64 9.00 18.86
C LEU A 76 -0.74 8.71 19.48
N GLN A 77 -1.16 9.49 20.49
CA GLN A 77 -2.40 9.33 21.26
C GLN A 77 -3.67 9.51 20.39
N HIS A 78 -3.86 8.66 19.38
CA HIS A 78 -4.91 8.71 18.35
C HIS A 78 -4.98 10.01 17.52
N GLN A 79 -3.90 10.79 17.48
CA GLN A 79 -3.79 11.99 16.64
C GLN A 79 -2.62 11.88 15.65
N PRO A 80 -2.59 10.83 14.78
CA PRO A 80 -1.56 10.76 13.77
C PRO A 80 -1.70 11.95 12.79
N PRO A 81 -0.59 12.53 12.35
CA PRO A 81 -0.62 13.59 11.37
C PRO A 81 -1.16 12.99 10.07
N THR A 82 -2.25 13.55 9.55
CA THR A 82 -2.79 13.11 8.26
C THR A 82 -3.31 14.32 7.52
N HIS A 83 -2.58 14.75 6.49
CA HIS A 83 -3.03 15.86 5.66
C HIS A 83 -4.31 15.49 4.90
N LEU A 84 -5.18 16.46 4.64
CA LEU A 84 -6.40 16.27 3.84
C LEU A 84 -6.25 16.74 2.38
N GLN A 85 -5.08 17.25 2.02
CA GLN A 85 -4.81 17.77 0.68
C GLN A 85 -4.91 16.68 -0.40
N THR A 86 -5.55 17.02 -1.52
CA THR A 86 -5.81 16.12 -2.66
C THR A 86 -5.15 16.60 -3.96
N GLY A 87 -4.05 17.35 -3.87
CA GLY A 87 -3.21 17.72 -5.02
C GLY A 87 -3.73 18.89 -5.86
N LYS A 88 -4.57 19.76 -5.30
CA LYS A 88 -5.09 20.95 -5.98
C LYS A 88 -4.98 22.19 -5.08
N LYS A 89 -3.91 22.97 -5.24
CA LYS A 89 -3.97 24.42 -4.97
C LYS A 89 -4.26 25.14 -6.28
N CYS A 90 -5.51 25.57 -6.45
CA CYS A 90 -5.84 26.64 -7.39
C CYS A 90 -5.61 27.95 -6.63
N GLY A 91 -4.79 28.85 -7.16
CA GLY A 91 -4.49 30.12 -6.50
C GLY A 91 -5.75 30.90 -6.14
N SER A 92 -5.85 31.32 -4.88
CA SER A 92 -6.65 32.47 -4.49
C SER A 92 -5.72 33.50 -3.86
N SER A 93 -5.59 34.61 -4.56
CA SER A 93 -5.02 35.87 -4.10
C SER A 93 -5.72 36.37 -2.82
N GLY A 94 -4.93 36.87 -1.87
CA GLY A 94 -5.43 37.72 -0.78
C GLY A 94 -4.54 37.68 0.46
N GLY A 95 -3.53 38.56 0.51
CA GLY A 95 -2.71 38.76 1.70
C GLY A 95 -1.31 39.24 1.37
N SER A 96 -1.15 40.57 1.29
CA SER A 96 0.16 41.23 1.33
C SER A 96 0.80 40.95 2.68
N GLU A 97 2.01 40.36 2.71
CA GLU A 97 3.09 40.77 3.62
C GLU A 97 4.38 39.94 3.43
N SER A 98 5.48 40.67 3.26
CA SER A 98 6.90 40.37 3.53
C SER A 98 7.62 39.22 2.80
N LEU A 99 8.66 39.63 2.06
CA LEU A 99 9.68 38.82 1.41
C LEU A 99 10.55 38.08 2.45
N GLN A 100 10.17 36.85 2.76
CA GLN A 100 11.12 35.76 3.02
C GLN A 100 10.65 34.57 2.17
N SER A 101 11.55 33.97 1.39
CA SER A 101 11.23 32.87 0.48
C SER A 101 10.74 31.64 1.27
N ALA A 102 9.45 31.60 1.56
CA ALA A 102 8.81 30.44 2.18
C ALA A 102 8.92 29.26 1.21
N ASP A 103 9.45 28.14 1.71
CA ASP A 103 9.49 26.89 0.97
C ASP A 103 8.06 26.42 0.68
N GLN A 104 7.59 26.66 -0.54
CA GLN A 104 6.24 26.29 -0.98
C GLN A 104 6.03 24.76 -0.98
N SER A 105 7.07 23.95 -0.79
CA SER A 105 6.96 22.48 -0.69
C SER A 105 6.39 21.98 0.64
N GLN A 106 6.26 22.85 1.66
CA GLN A 106 5.72 22.50 2.99
C GLN A 106 4.31 23.05 3.25
N GLN A 107 3.68 23.60 2.23
CA GLN A 107 2.44 24.36 2.34
C GLN A 107 1.21 23.43 2.50
N GLY A 108 1.01 22.85 3.68
CA GLY A 108 -0.03 21.83 3.89
C GLY A 108 0.32 20.68 4.82
N GLU A 109 1.52 20.72 5.37
CA GLU A 109 2.02 19.72 6.28
C GLU A 109 1.23 19.71 7.59
N VAL A 110 0.87 18.51 8.03
CA VAL A 110 0.31 18.27 9.36
C VAL A 110 1.38 17.55 10.16
N SER A 111 1.65 18.00 11.38
CA SER A 111 2.62 17.37 12.28
C SER A 111 2.05 17.13 13.67
N THR A 112 2.46 16.03 14.30
CA THR A 112 2.18 15.72 15.70
C THR A 112 3.49 15.32 16.37
N ASP A 113 3.71 15.79 17.60
CA ASP A 113 4.90 15.46 18.37
C ASP A 113 4.58 14.36 19.40
N SER A 114 5.48 13.38 19.55
CA SER A 114 5.45 12.40 20.65
C SER A 114 6.48 12.79 21.70
N THR A 115 6.07 13.63 22.66
CA THR A 115 6.96 14.10 23.74
C THR A 115 7.20 13.04 24.82
N ASP A 116 6.23 12.16 25.04
CA ASP A 116 6.28 11.10 26.08
C ASP A 116 6.94 9.80 25.56
N ASP A 117 7.77 9.93 24.54
CA ASP A 117 8.35 8.81 23.82
C ASP A 117 9.59 8.26 24.54
N PRO A 118 9.61 6.98 24.94
CA PRO A 118 10.74 6.40 25.66
C PRO A 118 12.04 6.36 24.85
N TYR A 119 11.95 6.50 23.52
CA TYR A 119 13.12 6.54 22.64
C TYR A 119 13.57 7.98 22.32
N GLY A 120 12.98 8.99 22.98
CA GLY A 120 13.25 10.41 22.76
C GLY A 120 12.18 11.08 21.89
N PRO A 121 12.00 12.40 22.02
CA PRO A 121 10.91 13.12 21.36
C PRO A 121 11.02 13.02 19.84
N ARG A 122 9.93 12.64 19.18
CA ARG A 122 9.84 12.54 17.72
C ARG A 122 8.74 13.43 17.18
N LYS A 123 8.99 14.05 16.03
CA LYS A 123 7.99 14.76 15.25
C LYS A 123 7.60 13.90 14.05
N TRP A 124 6.31 13.65 13.95
CA TRP A 124 5.70 12.88 12.88
C TRP A 124 5.03 13.87 11.95
N ARG A 125 5.20 13.70 10.64
CA ARG A 125 4.70 14.63 9.62
C ARG A 125 4.00 13.87 8.51
N SER A 126 2.93 14.45 8.00
CA SER A 126 2.22 14.00 6.81
C SER A 126 2.09 15.17 5.87
N SER A 127 2.59 15.03 4.65
CA SER A 127 2.64 16.12 3.67
C SER A 127 2.37 15.62 2.25
N MET A 128 1.88 16.52 1.40
CA MET A 128 1.74 16.29 -0.03
C MET A 128 2.81 17.10 -0.77
N VAL A 129 3.83 16.43 -1.29
CA VAL A 129 4.98 17.07 -1.93
C VAL A 129 4.65 17.35 -3.39
N GLU A 130 4.35 18.60 -3.70
CA GLU A 130 4.04 19.01 -5.08
C GLU A 130 5.24 18.84 -6.00
N LEU A 131 5.03 18.18 -7.13
CA LEU A 131 6.00 17.99 -8.21
C LEU A 131 5.67 18.91 -9.39
N SER A 132 6.61 19.00 -10.32
CA SER A 132 6.53 19.78 -11.54
C SER A 132 5.45 19.23 -12.46
N GLY A 133 4.79 20.11 -13.21
CA GLY A 133 3.72 19.73 -14.12
C GLY A 133 2.36 19.60 -13.44
N LYS A 134 1.36 19.21 -14.23
CA LYS A 134 -0.05 19.28 -13.82
C LYS A 134 -0.45 18.08 -12.97
N ASN A 135 -0.97 18.34 -11.77
CA ASN A 135 -1.55 17.34 -10.87
C ASN A 135 -0.56 16.21 -10.52
N ARG A 136 0.70 16.56 -10.26
CA ARG A 136 1.75 15.64 -9.81
C ARG A 136 2.16 16.02 -8.39
N ALA A 137 1.93 15.14 -7.43
CA ALA A 137 2.42 15.29 -6.06
C ALA A 137 2.52 13.91 -5.39
N LEU A 138 3.48 13.75 -4.49
CA LEU A 138 3.67 12.53 -3.70
C LEU A 138 3.15 12.70 -2.28
N ASN A 139 2.35 11.75 -1.81
CA ASN A 139 2.04 11.63 -0.39
C ASN A 139 3.28 11.12 0.36
N GLU A 140 3.65 11.83 1.41
CA GLU A 140 4.78 11.52 2.27
C GLU A 140 4.33 11.44 3.73
N PHE A 141 4.79 10.40 4.40
CA PHE A 141 4.81 10.30 5.85
C PHE A 141 6.26 10.30 6.33
N SER A 142 6.64 11.26 7.16
CA SER A 142 8.01 11.38 7.65
C SER A 142 8.09 11.44 9.17
N VAL A 143 9.22 11.00 9.70
CA VAL A 143 9.50 10.96 11.14
C VAL A 143 10.91 11.48 11.37
N GLU A 144 11.01 12.50 12.23
CA GLU A 144 12.29 13.10 12.63
C GLU A 144 12.39 13.16 14.16
N ARG A 145 13.61 13.10 14.69
CA ARG A 145 13.87 13.23 16.13
C ARG A 145 14.05 14.71 16.46
N ILE A 146 13.39 15.17 17.52
CA ILE A 146 13.42 16.59 17.90
C ILE A 146 14.71 16.87 18.68
N GLY A 147 15.43 17.94 18.29
CA GLY A 147 16.66 18.36 18.94
C GLY A 147 17.91 17.59 18.49
N GLU A 148 17.81 16.78 17.44
CA GLU A 148 18.93 16.08 16.82
C GLU A 148 19.04 16.53 15.35
N GLU A 149 20.26 16.77 14.85
CA GLU A 149 20.45 16.90 13.40
C GLU A 149 20.47 15.51 12.75
N ALA A 150 19.69 15.35 11.67
CA ALA A 150 19.66 14.13 10.88
C ALA A 150 20.43 14.33 9.58
N ASP A 151 21.54 13.64 9.43
CA ASP A 151 22.36 13.60 8.21
C ASP A 151 22.06 12.34 7.36
N GLN A 152 21.36 11.36 7.93
CA GLN A 152 20.98 10.12 7.27
C GLN A 152 19.47 10.08 6.99
N HIS A 153 19.12 9.73 5.75
CA HIS A 153 17.72 9.58 5.33
C HIS A 153 17.42 8.14 4.95
N LEU A 154 16.36 7.57 5.50
CA LEU A 154 15.77 6.29 5.09
C LEU A 154 14.48 6.56 4.31
N VAL A 155 14.45 6.18 3.04
CA VAL A 155 13.28 6.33 2.17
C VAL A 155 12.68 4.96 1.88
N ILE A 156 11.36 4.82 2.08
CA ILE A 156 10.61 3.56 1.98
C ILE A 156 9.61 3.66 0.83
N LEU A 157 9.67 2.71 -0.10
CA LEU A 157 8.73 2.56 -1.22
C LEU A 157 7.88 1.29 -1.09
N HIS A 158 6.56 1.47 -1.19
CA HIS A 158 5.60 0.37 -1.16
C HIS A 158 5.56 -0.41 -2.50
N GLY A 159 4.92 -1.59 -2.46
CA GLY A 159 4.68 -2.43 -3.64
C GLY A 159 3.38 -2.12 -4.37
N TYR A 160 3.11 -2.82 -5.47
CA TYR A 160 1.81 -2.73 -6.15
C TYR A 160 0.67 -3.15 -5.22
N GLY A 161 -0.44 -2.40 -5.24
CA GLY A 161 -1.60 -2.68 -4.38
C GLY A 161 -1.34 -2.47 -2.90
N ALA A 162 -0.41 -1.59 -2.57
CA ALA A 162 -0.17 -1.08 -1.24
C ALA A 162 -0.16 0.45 -1.25
N GLY A 163 -0.05 1.04 -0.06
CA GLY A 163 0.33 2.42 0.17
C GLY A 163 1.26 2.48 1.38
N LEU A 164 1.76 3.66 1.73
CA LEU A 164 2.69 3.87 2.83
C LEU A 164 2.13 3.36 4.17
N GLY A 165 0.80 3.34 4.34
CA GLY A 165 0.14 2.86 5.55
C GLY A 165 0.43 1.38 5.85
N PHE A 166 0.88 0.58 4.88
CA PHE A 166 1.24 -0.82 5.11
C PHE A 166 2.51 -0.98 5.97
N PHE A 167 3.29 0.09 6.14
CA PHE A 167 4.50 0.12 6.96
C PHE A 167 4.29 0.69 8.36
N TYR A 168 3.05 0.91 8.82
CA TYR A 168 2.78 1.53 10.13
C TYR A 168 3.50 0.83 11.29
N LYS A 169 3.54 -0.52 11.33
CA LYS A 169 4.32 -1.26 12.36
C LYS A 169 5.83 -1.13 12.21
N ASN A 170 6.34 -0.68 11.07
CA ASN A 170 7.77 -0.48 10.82
C ASN A 170 8.23 0.94 11.18
N PHE A 171 7.37 1.95 11.09
CA PHE A 171 7.78 3.34 11.30
C PHE A 171 8.33 3.60 12.70
N GLU A 172 7.68 3.07 13.72
CA GLU A 172 8.12 3.26 15.09
C GLU A 172 9.51 2.66 15.35
N PRO A 173 9.78 1.36 15.11
CA PRO A 173 11.10 0.80 15.41
C PRO A 173 12.21 1.39 14.51
N LEU A 174 11.91 1.70 13.24
CA LEU A 174 12.91 2.25 12.32
C LEU A 174 13.28 3.70 12.60
N SER A 175 12.40 4.49 13.23
CA SER A 175 12.66 5.89 13.58
C SER A 175 13.38 6.08 14.93
N ARG A 176 13.72 4.99 15.62
CA ARG A 176 14.45 5.06 16.91
C ARG A 176 15.92 5.43 16.76
N LEU A 177 16.51 5.27 15.57
CA LEU A 177 17.94 5.52 15.36
C LEU A 177 18.23 7.03 15.37
N LYS A 178 19.20 7.44 16.18
CA LYS A 178 19.67 8.83 16.24
C LYS A 178 20.39 9.22 14.95
N GLY A 179 20.22 10.47 14.52
CA GLY A 179 20.78 10.98 13.27
C GLY A 179 20.08 10.48 11.99
N TRP A 180 18.98 9.73 12.12
CA TRP A 180 18.19 9.24 10.97
C TRP A 180 16.83 9.95 10.88
N GLN A 181 16.46 10.31 9.65
CA GLN A 181 15.12 10.73 9.28
C GLN A 181 14.46 9.67 8.40
N LEU A 182 13.22 9.30 8.74
CA LEU A 182 12.44 8.33 7.97
C LEU A 182 11.48 9.06 7.04
N HIS A 183 11.39 8.59 5.79
CA HIS A 183 10.43 9.05 4.78
C HIS A 183 9.76 7.83 4.15
N ALA A 184 8.44 7.74 4.21
CA ALA A 184 7.65 6.75 3.51
C ALA A 184 6.83 7.44 2.43
N LEU A 185 6.92 6.96 1.19
CA LEU A 185 6.32 7.62 0.04
C LEU A 185 5.31 6.71 -0.63
N ASP A 186 4.17 7.29 -1.01
CA ASP A 186 3.30 6.68 -2.00
C ASP A 186 3.84 6.96 -3.40
N LEU A 187 4.04 5.92 -4.20
CA LEU A 187 4.43 6.06 -5.60
C LEU A 187 3.40 6.90 -6.37
N LEU A 188 3.85 7.68 -7.36
CA LEU A 188 2.96 8.51 -8.17
C LEU A 188 1.79 7.67 -8.72
N GLY A 189 0.57 8.20 -8.70
CA GLY A 189 -0.65 7.50 -9.09
C GLY A 189 -1.00 6.22 -8.33
N MET A 190 -0.40 6.01 -7.17
CA MET A 190 -0.70 4.93 -6.22
C MET A 190 -0.90 5.49 -4.81
N GLY A 191 -1.40 4.66 -3.90
CA GLY A 191 -1.75 5.09 -2.54
C GLY A 191 -2.62 6.34 -2.58
N ARG A 192 -2.20 7.35 -1.82
CA ARG A 192 -2.80 8.68 -1.75
C ARG A 192 -2.07 9.75 -2.56
N SER A 193 -0.97 9.41 -3.24
CA SER A 193 -0.33 10.32 -4.20
C SER A 193 -1.30 10.72 -5.31
N THR A 194 -1.03 11.84 -5.98
CA THR A 194 -1.91 12.29 -7.05
C THR A 194 -1.91 11.31 -8.21
N ARG A 195 -3.01 11.31 -8.96
CA ARG A 195 -3.29 10.32 -10.01
C ARG A 195 -3.31 10.99 -11.39
N PRO A 196 -2.21 11.57 -11.90
CA PRO A 196 -2.19 12.17 -13.23
C PRO A 196 -2.50 11.11 -14.31
N SER A 197 -3.00 11.53 -15.47
CA SER A 197 -3.22 10.57 -16.57
C SER A 197 -1.87 10.00 -17.00
N PHE A 198 -1.80 8.68 -17.10
CA PHE A 198 -0.64 7.97 -17.63
C PHE A 198 -0.82 7.71 -19.12
N ARG A 199 0.21 8.02 -19.92
CA ARG A 199 0.27 7.77 -21.36
C ARG A 199 1.72 7.49 -21.74
N ILE A 200 1.93 6.47 -22.56
CA ILE A 200 3.23 6.13 -23.15
C ILE A 200 3.28 6.73 -24.56
N LYS A 201 4.38 7.40 -24.88
CA LYS A 201 4.64 7.97 -26.21
C LYS A 201 5.54 7.07 -27.05
N ALA A 202 6.40 6.31 -26.41
CA ALA A 202 7.31 5.38 -27.07
C ALA A 202 6.54 4.34 -27.90
N LYS A 203 7.02 4.12 -29.12
CA LYS A 203 6.49 3.09 -30.03
C LYS A 203 7.24 1.77 -29.87
N GLU A 204 8.53 1.87 -29.55
CA GLU A 204 9.40 0.71 -29.35
C GLU A 204 9.26 0.13 -27.95
N ARG A 205 9.34 -1.19 -27.87
CA ARG A 205 9.07 -1.92 -26.62
C ARG A 205 9.97 -1.54 -25.48
N GLN A 206 11.28 -1.47 -25.73
CA GLN A 206 12.26 -1.15 -24.70
C GLN A 206 12.15 0.30 -24.23
N GLU A 207 11.84 1.22 -25.15
CA GLU A 207 11.65 2.62 -24.81
C GLU A 207 10.35 2.84 -24.02
N ALA A 208 9.28 2.08 -24.32
CA ALA A 208 8.05 2.09 -23.54
C ALA A 208 8.26 1.58 -22.11
N ILE A 209 9.07 0.53 -21.92
CA ILE A 209 9.44 0.04 -20.58
C ILE A 209 10.21 1.14 -19.82
N LYS A 210 11.22 1.75 -20.45
CA LYS A 210 12.00 2.84 -19.83
C LYS A 210 11.15 4.06 -19.50
N GLU A 211 10.23 4.45 -20.38
CA GLU A 211 9.30 5.57 -20.15
C GLU A 211 8.34 5.27 -18.98
N ALA A 212 7.86 4.03 -18.89
CA ALA A 212 7.02 3.58 -17.76
C ALA A 212 7.79 3.58 -16.43
N GLU A 213 9.05 3.12 -16.43
CA GLU A 213 9.93 3.20 -15.26
C GLU A 213 10.21 4.66 -14.86
N ALA A 214 10.59 5.50 -15.83
CA ALA A 214 10.88 6.92 -15.67
C ALA A 214 9.73 7.67 -14.98
N TRP A 215 8.48 7.32 -15.30
CA TRP A 215 7.31 7.95 -14.70
C TRP A 215 7.29 7.86 -13.16
N PHE A 216 7.79 6.77 -12.58
CA PHE A 216 7.94 6.60 -11.13
C PHE A 216 9.27 7.16 -10.62
N VAL A 217 10.39 6.79 -11.25
CA VAL A 217 11.72 7.12 -10.71
C VAL A 217 12.05 8.61 -10.81
N ASP A 218 11.50 9.32 -11.81
CA ASP A 218 11.72 10.76 -11.96
C ASP A 218 10.89 11.54 -10.94
N ALA A 219 9.73 11.00 -10.55
CA ALA A 219 8.94 11.56 -9.45
C ALA A 219 9.69 11.44 -8.11
N LEU A 220 10.37 10.31 -7.88
CA LEU A 220 11.22 10.11 -6.70
C LEU A 220 12.44 11.04 -6.71
N GLU A 221 13.12 11.19 -7.84
CA GLU A 221 14.25 12.10 -7.96
C GLU A 221 13.84 13.55 -7.71
N GLU A 222 12.70 13.97 -8.28
CA GLU A 222 12.20 15.31 -8.06
C GLU A 222 11.83 15.56 -6.59
N TRP A 223 11.23 14.57 -5.93
CA TRP A 223 10.99 14.61 -4.49
C TRP A 223 12.29 14.76 -3.70
N ARG A 224 13.35 13.99 -4.03
CA ARG A 224 14.66 14.07 -3.38
C ARG A 224 15.24 15.47 -3.48
N VAL A 225 15.22 16.06 -4.69
CA VAL A 225 15.70 17.42 -4.95
C VAL A 225 14.92 18.45 -4.12
N LYS A 226 13.58 18.32 -4.06
CA LYS A 226 12.72 19.22 -3.27
C LYS A 226 12.98 19.12 -1.77
N ARG A 227 13.29 17.93 -1.27
CA ARG A 227 13.70 17.70 0.13
C ARG A 227 15.16 18.09 0.40
N LYS A 228 15.91 18.50 -0.63
CA LYS A 228 17.33 18.90 -0.55
C LYS A 228 18.23 17.79 0.03
N ILE A 229 17.86 16.53 -0.23
CA ILE A 229 18.60 15.36 0.25
C ILE A 229 19.66 15.00 -0.78
N ASP A 230 20.96 15.10 -0.49
CA ASP A 230 21.99 14.74 -1.48
C ASP A 230 22.02 13.23 -1.76
N ARG A 231 22.15 12.43 -0.70
CA ARG A 231 22.14 10.97 -0.75
C ARG A 231 21.26 10.37 0.35
N PHE A 232 20.68 9.21 0.07
CA PHE A 232 19.78 8.53 1.02
C PHE A 232 19.87 7.00 0.93
N THR A 233 19.41 6.32 1.97
CA THR A 233 19.19 4.88 1.95
C THR A 233 17.79 4.60 1.42
N LEU A 234 17.69 3.77 0.37
CA LEU A 234 16.41 3.45 -0.27
C LEU A 234 16.02 2.01 0.02
N LEU A 235 14.87 1.83 0.66
CA LEU A 235 14.21 0.56 0.90
C LEU A 235 13.01 0.41 -0.03
N GLY A 236 13.04 -0.63 -0.87
CA GLY A 236 11.92 -0.94 -1.76
C GLY A 236 11.31 -2.30 -1.45
N HIS A 237 9.99 -2.35 -1.24
CA HIS A 237 9.23 -3.60 -1.10
C HIS A 237 8.53 -3.99 -2.40
N SER A 238 8.70 -5.23 -2.86
CA SER A 238 8.03 -5.76 -4.07
C SER A 238 8.26 -4.86 -5.30
N LEU A 239 7.22 -4.26 -5.90
CA LEU A 239 7.36 -3.28 -6.98
C LEU A 239 8.25 -2.09 -6.59
N GLY A 240 8.18 -1.62 -5.34
CA GLY A 240 9.07 -0.57 -4.83
C GLY A 240 10.54 -0.98 -4.89
N GLY A 241 10.86 -2.28 -4.74
CA GLY A 241 12.21 -2.81 -4.91
C GLY A 241 12.69 -2.75 -6.37
N TYR A 242 11.80 -3.05 -7.32
CA TYR A 242 12.08 -2.87 -8.74
C TYR A 242 12.34 -1.41 -9.08
N MET A 243 11.47 -0.50 -8.62
CA MET A 243 11.66 0.93 -8.82
C MET A 243 12.93 1.46 -8.15
N ALA A 244 13.30 0.92 -6.99
CA ALA A 244 14.52 1.30 -6.31
C ALA A 244 15.79 0.91 -7.09
N VAL A 245 15.80 -0.27 -7.72
CA VAL A 245 16.87 -0.67 -8.65
C VAL A 245 16.88 0.23 -9.89
N ALA A 246 15.72 0.46 -10.52
CA ALA A 246 15.62 1.34 -11.68
C ALA A 246 16.10 2.77 -11.37
N TYR A 247 15.77 3.29 -10.18
CA TYR A 247 16.25 4.58 -9.69
C TYR A 247 17.77 4.60 -9.54
N ALA A 248 18.36 3.59 -8.90
CA ALA A 248 19.81 3.49 -8.69
C ALA A 248 20.58 3.46 -10.03
N LEU A 249 20.02 2.80 -11.05
CA LEU A 249 20.61 2.73 -12.39
C LEU A 249 20.47 4.04 -13.17
N LYS A 250 19.34 4.74 -13.04
CA LYS A 250 19.09 6.00 -13.75
C LYS A 250 19.79 7.20 -13.11
N TYR A 251 19.91 7.21 -11.78
CA TYR A 251 20.49 8.28 -10.99
C TYR A 251 21.66 7.75 -10.12
N PRO A 252 22.78 7.33 -10.75
CA PRO A 252 23.91 6.78 -10.02
C PRO A 252 24.50 7.81 -9.04
N GLY A 253 25.02 7.34 -7.91
CA GLY A 253 25.64 8.18 -6.88
C GLY A 253 24.66 8.82 -5.88
N ARG A 254 23.34 8.66 -6.06
CA ARG A 254 22.31 9.24 -5.14
C ARG A 254 21.95 8.37 -3.95
N LEU A 255 22.40 7.12 -3.91
CA LEU A 255 22.09 6.20 -2.81
C LEU A 255 23.29 5.96 -1.90
N ASN A 256 23.07 5.92 -0.59
CA ASN A 256 24.01 5.41 0.40
C ASN A 256 23.95 3.89 0.46
N LYS A 257 22.74 3.34 0.53
CA LYS A 257 22.46 1.90 0.56
C LYS A 257 21.16 1.61 -0.16
N LEU A 258 21.07 0.43 -0.77
CA LEU A 258 19.87 -0.09 -1.41
C LEU A 258 19.41 -1.35 -0.66
N ILE A 259 18.18 -1.33 -0.14
CA ILE A 259 17.57 -2.42 0.61
C ILE A 259 16.39 -2.97 -0.19
N LEU A 260 16.47 -4.25 -0.58
CA LEU A 260 15.43 -4.90 -1.38
C LEU A 260 14.66 -5.90 -0.52
N ALA A 261 13.40 -5.57 -0.20
CA ALA A 261 12.51 -6.43 0.57
C ALA A 261 11.56 -7.17 -0.38
N SER A 262 11.84 -8.44 -0.65
CA SER A 262 11.04 -9.28 -1.58
C SER A 262 10.75 -8.59 -2.92
N PRO A 263 11.77 -8.08 -3.64
CA PRO A 263 11.59 -7.33 -4.89
C PRO A 263 10.93 -8.18 -5.97
N VAL A 264 10.06 -7.55 -6.76
CA VAL A 264 9.51 -8.18 -7.97
C VAL A 264 10.52 -8.13 -9.12
N GLY A 265 10.42 -9.06 -10.06
CA GLY A 265 11.18 -8.97 -11.31
C GLY A 265 12.66 -9.34 -11.22
N ILE A 266 13.09 -10.05 -10.16
CA ILE A 266 14.48 -10.56 -10.08
C ILE A 266 14.70 -11.68 -11.11
N PRO A 267 13.98 -12.82 -11.08
CA PRO A 267 14.26 -13.90 -12.01
C PRO A 267 13.91 -13.49 -13.44
N GLU A 268 14.69 -13.97 -14.40
CA GLU A 268 14.33 -13.88 -15.81
C GLU A 268 13.22 -14.89 -16.12
N ASP A 269 12.24 -14.44 -16.90
CA ASP A 269 11.28 -15.31 -17.57
C ASP A 269 11.30 -14.99 -19.07
N PRO A 270 11.79 -15.91 -19.92
CA PRO A 270 11.85 -15.71 -21.37
C PRO A 270 10.50 -15.37 -22.02
N TYR A 271 9.40 -15.79 -21.40
CA TYR A 271 8.04 -15.50 -21.86
C TYR A 271 7.60 -14.09 -21.46
N ALA A 272 7.99 -13.61 -20.27
CA ALA A 272 7.73 -12.24 -19.85
C ALA A 272 8.47 -11.21 -20.72
N VAL A 273 9.72 -11.52 -21.08
CA VAL A 273 10.55 -10.70 -21.98
C VAL A 273 10.03 -10.74 -23.42
N ARG A 274 9.05 -11.57 -23.77
CA ARG A 274 8.42 -11.59 -25.12
C ARG A 274 6.92 -11.30 -25.13
N ALA A 275 6.30 -11.19 -23.95
CA ALA A 275 4.87 -10.95 -23.83
C ALA A 275 4.45 -9.64 -24.52
N GLU A 276 3.24 -9.65 -25.09
CA GLU A 276 2.60 -8.51 -25.75
C GLU A 276 2.42 -7.36 -24.76
N MET A 277 2.37 -6.12 -25.28
CA MET A 277 2.14 -4.92 -24.49
C MET A 277 0.88 -4.21 -24.98
N PRO A 278 0.21 -3.45 -24.11
CA PRO A 278 -0.90 -2.61 -24.54
C PRO A 278 -0.46 -1.64 -25.64
N ALA A 279 -1.36 -1.35 -26.57
CA ALA A 279 -1.12 -0.35 -27.61
C ALA A 279 -0.94 1.06 -26.97
N PRO A 280 -0.11 1.95 -27.56
CA PRO A 280 0.00 3.33 -27.14
C PRO A 280 -1.38 4.00 -27.17
N SER A 281 -1.80 4.59 -26.05
CA SER A 281 -3.20 4.96 -25.83
C SER A 281 -3.57 6.35 -26.37
N ASP A 282 -4.43 6.38 -27.39
CA ASP A 282 -5.29 7.53 -27.70
C ASP A 282 -6.61 7.41 -26.88
N SER A 283 -6.61 7.96 -25.67
CA SER A 283 -7.80 8.27 -24.84
C SER A 283 -8.87 7.15 -24.68
N THR A 284 -8.61 6.17 -23.83
CA THR A 284 -9.52 5.06 -23.49
C THR A 284 -10.57 5.42 -22.43
N MET A 285 -11.54 6.29 -22.78
CA MET A 285 -12.85 6.31 -22.09
C MET A 285 -14.00 6.01 -23.06
N ALA A 286 -13.81 6.21 -24.37
CA ALA A 286 -14.86 6.04 -25.37
C ALA A 286 -15.05 4.60 -25.87
N ASN A 287 -14.04 3.73 -25.75
CA ASN A 287 -14.11 2.37 -26.31
C ASN A 287 -14.59 1.28 -25.32
N GLU A 288 -14.84 1.61 -24.04
CA GLU A 288 -15.13 0.62 -23.00
C GLU A 288 -16.60 0.18 -22.89
N LEU A 289 -17.56 0.87 -23.54
CA LEU A 289 -18.99 0.58 -23.34
C LEU A 289 -19.55 -0.46 -24.33
N THR A 290 -18.97 -0.61 -25.52
CA THR A 290 -19.66 -1.28 -26.65
C THR A 290 -19.23 -2.73 -26.89
N GLN A 291 -18.10 -3.19 -26.36
CA GLN A 291 -17.57 -4.54 -26.61
C GLN A 291 -17.86 -5.57 -25.50
N ASN A 292 -18.34 -5.14 -24.32
CA ASN A 292 -18.36 -5.96 -23.11
C ASN A 292 -19.50 -6.97 -22.95
N GLN A 293 -20.47 -7.04 -23.86
CA GLN A 293 -21.67 -7.87 -23.63
C GLN A 293 -21.67 -9.24 -24.34
N ARG A 294 -20.78 -9.48 -25.31
CA ARG A 294 -20.80 -10.72 -26.11
C ARG A 294 -19.77 -11.78 -25.69
N ASN A 295 -18.60 -11.40 -25.18
CA ASN A 295 -17.50 -12.35 -24.98
C ASN A 295 -17.45 -12.99 -23.57
N ILE A 296 -18.14 -12.41 -22.58
CA ILE A 296 -18.07 -12.88 -21.17
C ILE A 296 -18.94 -14.13 -20.94
N ALA A 297 -19.99 -14.34 -21.74
CA ALA A 297 -20.91 -15.46 -21.57
C ALA A 297 -20.32 -16.83 -21.96
N GLU A 298 -19.32 -16.88 -22.84
CA GLU A 298 -18.76 -18.15 -23.36
C GLU A 298 -17.67 -18.76 -22.45
N SER A 299 -17.05 -17.98 -21.57
CA SER A 299 -15.87 -18.43 -20.80
C SER A 299 -16.19 -19.01 -19.41
N ALA A 300 -17.44 -18.94 -18.96
CA ALA A 300 -17.84 -19.27 -17.59
C ALA A 300 -18.24 -20.75 -17.37
N SER A 301 -18.25 -21.58 -18.42
CA SER A 301 -18.91 -22.89 -18.43
C SER A 301 -18.00 -24.12 -18.21
N SER A 302 -16.75 -23.98 -17.75
CA SER A 302 -15.89 -25.17 -17.52
C SER A 302 -14.80 -25.05 -16.46
N VAL A 303 -15.11 -25.29 -15.17
CA VAL A 303 -14.10 -25.73 -14.17
C VAL A 303 -14.74 -26.59 -13.06
N PRO A 304 -14.26 -27.82 -12.76
CA PRO A 304 -14.66 -28.61 -11.58
C PRO A 304 -13.77 -28.35 -10.34
N HIS A 305 -14.29 -28.68 -9.15
CA HIS A 305 -13.68 -28.44 -7.82
C HIS A 305 -12.75 -29.57 -7.33
N GLY A 306 -11.65 -29.20 -6.63
CA GLY A 306 -10.82 -30.14 -5.85
C GLY A 306 -9.66 -29.53 -5.05
N GLU A 307 -9.81 -29.57 -3.72
CA GLU A 307 -8.85 -29.59 -2.58
C GLU A 307 -7.85 -28.45 -2.30
N ILE A 308 -7.86 -27.98 -1.03
CA ILE A 308 -7.09 -26.85 -0.48
C ILE A 308 -6.11 -27.37 0.58
N GLN A 309 -4.81 -27.06 0.43
CA GLN A 309 -3.82 -27.13 1.50
C GLN A 309 -3.19 -25.76 1.81
N LYS A 310 -2.69 -25.69 3.05
CA LYS A 310 -2.45 -24.54 3.93
C LYS A 310 -1.29 -23.62 3.48
N GLY A 311 -1.52 -22.31 3.62
CA GLY A 311 -0.51 -21.32 4.01
C GLY A 311 0.62 -21.00 3.02
N ASP A 312 0.32 -20.32 1.91
CA ASP A 312 1.29 -19.53 1.14
C ASP A 312 0.56 -18.40 0.38
N ASN A 313 0.97 -17.14 0.58
CA ASN A 313 0.24 -15.92 0.19
C ASN A 313 0.31 -15.55 -1.32
N ASN A 314 0.53 -16.52 -2.22
CA ASN A 314 0.64 -16.32 -3.67
C ASN A 314 -0.33 -17.22 -4.47
N ILE A 315 -1.61 -17.22 -4.08
CA ILE A 315 -2.63 -18.13 -4.66
C ILE A 315 -3.02 -17.85 -6.13
N LEU A 316 -2.66 -16.69 -6.70
CA LEU A 316 -2.83 -16.45 -8.16
C LEU A 316 -1.71 -17.07 -9.02
N LEU A 317 -0.76 -17.79 -8.42
CA LEU A 317 0.50 -18.24 -9.05
C LEU A 317 0.82 -19.74 -8.85
N ARG A 318 -0.09 -20.56 -8.29
CA ARG A 318 0.09 -22.02 -8.20
C ARG A 318 -0.76 -22.73 -9.25
N GLY A 319 -0.13 -23.24 -10.30
CA GLY A 319 -0.69 -24.32 -11.12
C GLY A 319 -0.57 -25.66 -10.38
N ALA A 320 -1.48 -26.60 -10.68
CA ALA A 320 -1.44 -27.95 -10.13
C ALA A 320 -0.19 -28.73 -10.60
N PRO A 321 0.34 -29.69 -9.81
CA PRO A 321 1.47 -30.50 -10.23
C PRO A 321 1.02 -31.48 -11.32
N VAL A 322 1.63 -31.38 -12.51
CA VAL A 322 1.49 -32.41 -13.54
C VAL A 322 2.73 -33.28 -13.49
N ASN A 323 2.54 -34.56 -13.18
CA ASN A 323 3.54 -35.59 -13.42
C ASN A 323 3.66 -35.77 -14.94
N THR A 324 4.69 -35.21 -15.54
CA THR A 324 5.14 -35.60 -16.88
C THR A 324 6.62 -35.88 -16.84
N ALA A 325 6.93 -37.15 -17.07
CA ALA A 325 8.25 -37.66 -17.33
C ALA A 325 8.86 -37.04 -18.61
N ALA A 326 10.18 -36.89 -18.58
CA ALA A 326 11.11 -36.71 -19.68
C ALA A 326 11.11 -35.36 -20.45
N GLY A 327 12.20 -34.60 -20.24
CA GLY A 327 12.91 -33.90 -21.33
C GLY A 327 12.55 -32.43 -21.57
N GLN A 328 13.10 -31.53 -20.76
CA GLN A 328 13.68 -30.21 -21.11
C GLN A 328 13.81 -29.36 -19.82
N ASP A 329 15.02 -28.87 -19.52
CA ASP A 329 15.35 -27.94 -18.43
C ASP A 329 14.70 -26.55 -18.65
N GLN A 330 13.37 -26.47 -18.68
CA GLN A 330 12.65 -25.20 -18.59
C GLN A 330 11.90 -25.16 -17.26
N PRO A 331 12.01 -24.05 -16.49
CA PRO A 331 11.27 -23.93 -15.24
C PRO A 331 9.77 -24.09 -15.51
N PRO A 332 9.04 -24.81 -14.64
CA PRO A 332 7.64 -25.14 -14.87
C PRO A 332 6.80 -23.87 -15.02
N ARG A 333 6.05 -23.79 -16.12
CA ARG A 333 5.18 -22.64 -16.45
C ARG A 333 4.15 -22.43 -15.34
N ARG A 334 4.16 -21.26 -14.70
CA ARG A 334 2.99 -20.80 -13.94
C ARG A 334 1.90 -20.43 -14.94
N MET A 335 0.89 -21.28 -15.07
CA MET A 335 -0.21 -21.04 -15.99
C MET A 335 -1.09 -19.90 -15.47
N VAL A 336 -0.84 -18.70 -15.97
CA VAL A 336 -1.75 -17.57 -15.78
C VAL A 336 -3.00 -17.82 -16.64
N PRO A 337 -4.21 -17.72 -16.08
CA PRO A 337 -5.43 -17.90 -16.87
C PRO A 337 -5.46 -16.96 -18.08
N LYS A 338 -5.83 -17.47 -19.26
CA LYS A 338 -5.82 -16.69 -20.51
C LYS A 338 -6.66 -15.40 -20.42
N TRP A 339 -7.80 -15.46 -19.73
CA TRP A 339 -8.65 -14.29 -19.49
C TRP A 339 -7.91 -13.22 -18.68
N PHE A 340 -7.10 -13.60 -17.70
CA PHE A 340 -6.33 -12.67 -16.88
C PHE A 340 -5.21 -12.04 -17.70
N ALA A 341 -4.48 -12.84 -18.49
CA ALA A 341 -3.46 -12.33 -19.40
C ALA A 341 -4.05 -11.31 -20.38
N TYR A 342 -5.20 -11.64 -20.99
CA TYR A 342 -5.91 -10.73 -21.88
C TYR A 342 -6.29 -9.40 -21.21
N LEU A 343 -6.88 -9.45 -20.00
CA LEU A 343 -7.22 -8.23 -19.27
C LEU A 343 -5.98 -7.40 -18.92
N TRP A 344 -4.90 -8.06 -18.51
CA TRP A 344 -3.63 -7.42 -18.18
C TRP A 344 -3.02 -6.70 -19.39
N ASP A 345 -3.00 -7.36 -20.55
CA ASP A 345 -2.47 -6.81 -21.80
C ASP A 345 -3.41 -5.74 -22.40
N ALA A 346 -4.70 -5.82 -22.12
CA ALA A 346 -5.67 -4.75 -22.38
C ALA A 346 -5.58 -3.57 -21.37
N ASN A 347 -4.61 -3.60 -20.46
CA ASN A 347 -4.41 -2.59 -19.41
C ASN A 347 -5.57 -2.46 -18.41
N ILE A 348 -6.38 -3.52 -18.27
CA ILE A 348 -7.44 -3.65 -17.27
C ILE A 348 -6.83 -4.26 -16.01
N SER A 349 -6.59 -3.40 -15.02
CA SER A 349 -5.99 -3.81 -13.75
C SER A 349 -7.01 -4.50 -12.82
N PRO A 350 -6.53 -5.26 -11.81
CA PRO A 350 -7.36 -5.72 -10.70
C PRO A 350 -8.18 -4.59 -10.02
N PHE A 351 -7.65 -3.37 -9.93
CA PHE A 351 -8.40 -2.26 -9.32
C PHE A 351 -9.47 -1.73 -10.27
N THR A 352 -9.28 -1.83 -11.60
CA THR A 352 -10.36 -1.56 -12.56
C THR A 352 -11.54 -2.50 -12.32
N LEU A 353 -11.28 -3.79 -12.08
CA LEU A 353 -12.33 -4.74 -11.73
C LEU A 353 -13.02 -4.42 -10.40
N VAL A 354 -12.26 -4.00 -9.37
CA VAL A 354 -12.84 -3.54 -8.09
C VAL A 354 -13.77 -2.35 -8.29
N ARG A 355 -13.37 -1.38 -9.14
CA ARG A 355 -14.19 -0.20 -9.45
C ARG A 355 -15.44 -0.58 -10.24
N TRP A 356 -15.32 -1.43 -11.26
CA TRP A 356 -16.45 -1.90 -12.07
C TRP A 356 -17.44 -2.76 -11.29
N ALA A 357 -16.97 -3.50 -10.28
CA ALA A 357 -17.83 -4.31 -9.42
C ALA A 357 -18.78 -3.47 -8.54
N GLY A 358 -18.60 -2.15 -8.46
CA GLY A 358 -19.48 -1.24 -7.75
C GLY A 358 -19.72 -1.69 -6.30
N PRO A 359 -20.97 -1.91 -5.86
CA PRO A 359 -21.29 -2.34 -4.49
C PRO A 359 -20.66 -3.67 -4.05
N LEU A 360 -20.22 -4.51 -5.00
CA LEU A 360 -19.52 -5.77 -4.70
C LEU A 360 -18.01 -5.58 -4.53
N GLY A 361 -17.46 -4.43 -4.94
CA GLY A 361 -16.03 -4.10 -4.84
C GLY A 361 -15.43 -4.33 -3.45
N PRO A 362 -16.04 -3.83 -2.36
CA PRO A 362 -15.50 -4.06 -1.03
C PRO A 362 -15.53 -5.52 -0.60
N ARG A 363 -16.54 -6.29 -1.04
CA ARG A 363 -16.56 -7.75 -0.82
C ARG A 363 -15.39 -8.43 -1.52
N LEU A 364 -15.13 -8.10 -2.79
CA LEU A 364 -13.98 -8.65 -3.53
C LEU A 364 -12.67 -8.36 -2.80
N VAL A 365 -12.47 -7.10 -2.37
CA VAL A 365 -11.29 -6.70 -1.61
C VAL A 365 -11.21 -7.44 -0.26
N SER A 366 -12.35 -7.66 0.41
CA SER A 366 -12.40 -8.38 1.70
C SER A 366 -11.87 -9.81 1.62
N GLY A 367 -12.08 -10.49 0.49
CA GLY A 367 -11.57 -11.85 0.29
C GLY A 367 -10.04 -11.90 0.23
N TRP A 368 -9.43 -10.86 -0.33
CA TRP A 368 -7.97 -10.70 -0.34
C TRP A 368 -7.44 -10.21 1.02
N THR A 369 -8.02 -9.16 1.59
CA THR A 369 -7.51 -8.54 2.83
C THR A 369 -7.61 -9.46 4.03
N SER A 370 -8.67 -10.27 4.12
CA SER A 370 -8.87 -11.19 5.25
C SER A 370 -7.80 -12.27 5.34
N ARG A 371 -7.33 -12.75 4.19
CA ARG A 371 -6.20 -13.68 4.12
C ARG A 371 -4.90 -12.96 4.45
N ARG A 372 -4.68 -11.81 3.80
CA ARG A 372 -3.44 -11.02 3.93
C ARG A 372 -3.19 -10.52 5.35
N PHE A 373 -4.23 -10.06 6.04
CA PHE A 373 -4.16 -9.45 7.36
C PHE A 373 -4.66 -10.39 8.47
N SER A 374 -4.81 -11.68 8.19
CA SER A 374 -5.26 -12.70 9.15
C SER A 374 -4.40 -12.82 10.41
N HIS A 375 -3.13 -12.38 10.34
CA HIS A 375 -2.18 -12.41 11.45
C HIS A 375 -2.26 -11.19 12.38
N LEU A 376 -3.07 -10.19 12.03
CA LEU A 376 -3.21 -8.95 12.80
C LEU A 376 -4.44 -8.98 13.72
N PRO A 377 -4.46 -8.18 14.81
CA PRO A 377 -5.67 -7.97 15.59
C PRO A 377 -6.85 -7.52 14.72
N ALA A 378 -8.07 -7.90 15.09
CA ALA A 378 -9.26 -7.70 14.27
C ALA A 378 -9.48 -6.23 13.86
N ASP A 379 -9.26 -5.29 14.79
CA ASP A 379 -9.44 -3.87 14.54
C ASP A 379 -8.39 -3.32 13.57
N GLU A 380 -7.12 -3.71 13.73
CA GLU A 380 -6.03 -3.34 12.81
C GLU A 380 -6.24 -3.93 11.41
N ALA A 381 -6.65 -5.21 11.34
CA ALA A 381 -6.97 -5.89 10.09
C ALA A 381 -8.15 -5.21 9.37
N LYS A 382 -9.16 -4.75 10.12
CA LYS A 382 -10.28 -3.98 9.58
C LYS A 382 -9.83 -2.60 9.08
N ALA A 383 -9.00 -1.89 9.83
CA ALA A 383 -8.48 -0.58 9.41
C ALA A 383 -7.67 -0.70 8.12
N LEU A 384 -6.81 -1.72 8.00
CA LEU A 384 -6.06 -2.01 6.78
C LEU A 384 -6.96 -2.46 5.64
N HIS A 385 -8.05 -3.17 5.91
CA HIS A 385 -9.05 -3.49 4.89
C HIS A 385 -9.72 -2.22 4.35
N ASP A 386 -10.22 -1.36 5.23
CA ASP A 386 -10.83 -0.07 4.87
C ASP A 386 -9.85 0.79 4.07
N TYR A 387 -8.59 0.86 4.50
CA TYR A 387 -7.51 1.55 3.78
C TYR A 387 -7.26 0.96 2.40
N SER A 388 -7.09 -0.37 2.31
CA SER A 388 -6.86 -1.06 1.03
C SER A 388 -7.97 -0.79 0.03
N TYR A 389 -9.23 -0.94 0.45
CA TYR A 389 -10.38 -0.68 -0.42
C TYR A 389 -10.44 0.80 -0.84
N SER A 390 -10.18 1.74 0.08
CA SER A 390 -10.20 3.16 -0.22
C SER A 390 -9.17 3.55 -1.30
N ILE A 391 -7.95 3.01 -1.28
CA ILE A 391 -6.91 3.32 -2.27
C ILE A 391 -7.10 2.56 -3.59
N PHE A 392 -7.74 1.38 -3.57
CA PHE A 392 -8.05 0.60 -4.78
C PHE A 392 -9.23 1.18 -5.56
N SER A 393 -10.20 1.74 -4.87
CA SER A 393 -11.39 2.34 -5.49
C SER A 393 -11.13 3.71 -6.14
N MET A 394 -9.98 4.35 -5.85
CA MET A 394 -9.60 5.62 -6.49
C MET A 394 -9.35 5.47 -8.00
N ARG A 395 -9.45 6.60 -8.73
CA ARG A 395 -9.24 6.65 -10.19
C ARG A 395 -7.89 6.06 -10.61
N GLY A 396 -7.88 5.29 -11.70
CA GLY A 396 -6.65 4.72 -12.24
C GLY A 396 -5.65 5.75 -12.78
N SER A 397 -4.37 5.43 -12.62
CA SER A 397 -3.23 6.27 -13.01
C SER A 397 -1.96 5.44 -13.13
N GLY A 398 -1.15 5.31 -12.06
CA GLY A 398 0.15 4.63 -12.10
C GLY A 398 0.03 3.13 -12.34
N GLU A 399 -1.12 2.53 -12.03
CA GLU A 399 -1.39 1.12 -12.35
C GLU A 399 -1.33 0.80 -13.86
N TYR A 400 -1.58 1.79 -14.72
CA TYR A 400 -1.52 1.62 -16.17
C TYR A 400 -0.09 1.53 -16.70
N ALA A 401 0.90 1.93 -15.90
CA ALA A 401 2.31 1.71 -16.22
C ALA A 401 2.75 0.26 -15.98
N LEU A 402 2.01 -0.50 -15.16
CA LEU A 402 2.42 -1.83 -14.74
C LEU A 402 2.36 -2.85 -15.86
N SER A 403 1.41 -2.72 -16.77
CA SER A 403 1.32 -3.57 -17.96
C SER A 403 2.54 -3.41 -18.88
N TYR A 404 3.24 -2.27 -18.81
CA TYR A 404 4.51 -2.01 -19.51
C TYR A 404 5.74 -2.47 -18.71
N ILE A 405 5.65 -2.57 -17.39
CA ILE A 405 6.79 -2.95 -16.52
C ILE A 405 6.80 -4.46 -16.25
N LEU A 406 5.62 -5.04 -16.04
CA LEU A 406 5.40 -6.43 -15.67
C LEU A 406 4.53 -7.13 -16.73
N ALA A 407 4.94 -8.33 -17.10
CA ALA A 407 4.10 -9.28 -17.81
C ALA A 407 3.07 -9.91 -16.84
N PRO A 408 1.99 -10.51 -17.37
CA PRO A 408 1.02 -11.24 -16.55
C PRO A 408 1.73 -12.25 -15.63
N GLY A 409 1.36 -12.27 -14.34
CA GLY A 409 2.04 -13.10 -13.32
C GLY A 409 3.19 -12.40 -12.60
N ALA A 410 3.35 -11.08 -12.77
CA ALA A 410 4.33 -10.25 -12.06
C ALA A 410 5.80 -10.57 -12.37
N PHE A 411 6.08 -11.07 -13.58
CA PHE A 411 7.43 -11.14 -14.11
C PHE A 411 7.79 -9.82 -14.78
N ALA A 412 9.00 -9.32 -14.56
CA ALA A 412 9.43 -8.08 -15.19
C ALA A 412 9.67 -8.27 -16.69
N ARG A 413 9.25 -7.29 -17.49
CA ARG A 413 9.56 -7.23 -18.93
C ARG A 413 11.02 -6.84 -19.17
N SER A 414 11.63 -6.14 -18.20
CA SER A 414 13.06 -5.85 -18.12
C SER A 414 13.62 -6.37 -16.78
N PRO A 415 14.04 -7.65 -16.73
CA PRO A 415 14.43 -8.32 -15.48
C PRO A 415 15.59 -7.63 -14.76
N LEU A 416 15.51 -7.55 -13.44
CA LEU A 416 16.54 -6.92 -12.61
C LEU A 416 17.84 -7.72 -12.61
N ILE A 417 17.80 -9.06 -12.74
CA ILE A 417 19.01 -9.89 -12.76
C ILE A 417 19.99 -9.51 -13.89
N GLN A 418 19.47 -9.01 -15.01
CA GLN A 418 20.27 -8.56 -16.16
C GLN A 418 20.83 -7.15 -15.99
N ARG A 419 20.41 -6.41 -14.96
CA ARG A 419 20.67 -4.98 -14.80
C ARG A 419 21.36 -4.65 -13.49
N ILE A 420 21.20 -5.48 -12.47
CA ILE A 420 21.64 -5.21 -11.09
C ILE A 420 23.16 -5.02 -10.99
N GLU A 421 23.93 -5.63 -11.90
CA GLU A 421 25.38 -5.44 -11.99
C GLU A 421 25.78 -3.98 -12.29
N GLY A 422 24.94 -3.25 -13.02
CA GLY A 422 25.17 -1.85 -13.38
C GLY A 422 25.12 -0.88 -12.20
N ILE A 423 24.60 -1.30 -11.03
CA ILE A 423 24.62 -0.48 -9.81
C ILE A 423 26.04 -0.40 -9.22
N GLY A 424 26.89 -1.38 -9.52
CA GLY A 424 28.17 -1.56 -8.84
C GLY A 424 28.03 -2.20 -7.45
N ARG A 425 29.16 -2.65 -6.89
CA ARG A 425 29.23 -3.29 -5.57
C ARG A 425 30.14 -2.49 -4.66
N GLN A 426 29.65 -2.11 -3.49
CA GLN A 426 30.48 -1.62 -2.39
C GLN A 426 30.50 -2.68 -1.30
N ILE A 427 31.69 -3.20 -0.99
CA ILE A 427 31.86 -4.14 0.12
C ILE A 427 31.66 -3.34 1.41
N VAL A 428 30.63 -3.68 2.17
CA VAL A 428 30.43 -3.12 3.51
C VAL A 428 31.53 -3.68 4.41
N GLN A 429 32.56 -2.87 4.68
CA GLN A 429 33.54 -3.21 5.71
C GLN A 429 32.80 -3.28 7.04
N GLN A 430 32.79 -4.45 7.67
CA GLN A 430 32.33 -4.55 9.04
C GLN A 430 33.36 -3.79 9.89
N ASN A 431 32.96 -2.68 10.50
CA ASN A 431 33.80 -2.05 11.51
C ASN A 431 34.11 -3.12 12.57
N PRO A 432 35.38 -3.36 12.93
CA PRO A 432 35.70 -4.29 13.99
C PRO A 432 34.99 -3.82 15.25
N SER A 433 34.30 -4.75 15.93
CA SER A 433 33.65 -4.48 17.21
C SER A 433 34.64 -3.78 18.15
N PRO A 434 34.24 -2.78 18.95
CA PRO A 434 35.12 -2.11 19.91
C PRO A 434 35.81 -3.08 20.88
N ALA A 435 35.25 -4.28 21.08
CA ALA A 435 35.88 -5.37 21.83
C ALA A 435 37.21 -5.86 21.21
N LEU A 436 37.36 -5.79 19.89
CA LEU A 436 38.57 -6.23 19.17
C LEU A 436 39.69 -5.18 19.22
N GLU A 437 39.33 -3.89 19.29
CA GLU A 437 40.30 -2.80 19.49
C GLU A 437 40.82 -2.78 20.93
N SER A 438 39.96 -3.03 21.92
CA SER A 438 40.40 -3.19 23.32
C SER A 438 41.32 -4.40 23.48
N ALA A 439 41.03 -5.52 22.81
CA ALA A 439 41.89 -6.70 22.85
C ALA A 439 43.27 -6.47 22.20
N LYS A 440 43.32 -5.71 21.08
CA LYS A 440 44.60 -5.33 20.45
C LYS A 440 45.41 -4.36 21.30
N ALA A 441 44.77 -3.38 21.94
CA ALA A 441 45.44 -2.41 22.82
C ALA A 441 46.04 -3.09 24.07
N ILE A 442 45.37 -4.11 24.61
CA ILE A 442 45.86 -4.89 25.76
C ILE A 442 47.04 -5.81 25.36
N MET A 443 47.05 -6.36 24.14
CA MET A 443 48.19 -7.18 23.67
C MET A 443 49.43 -6.37 23.27
N THR A 444 49.29 -5.08 22.94
CA THR A 444 50.43 -4.19 22.64
C THR A 444 51.04 -3.52 23.87
N ALA A 445 50.39 -3.63 25.04
CA ALA A 445 50.90 -3.08 26.30
C ALA A 445 51.43 -4.21 27.19
N SER A 446 52.67 -4.64 26.96
CA SER A 446 53.48 -5.35 27.96
C SER A 446 54.82 -4.64 28.12
N PRO A 447 55.40 -4.65 29.34
CA PRO A 447 56.23 -3.56 29.82
C PRO A 447 57.67 -3.67 29.31
N GLN A 448 58.25 -2.51 29.05
CA GLN A 448 59.70 -2.33 28.89
C GLN A 448 60.44 -2.94 30.08
N SER A 449 61.24 -3.97 29.81
CA SER A 449 62.31 -4.41 30.70
C SER A 449 63.50 -3.47 30.55
N THR A 450 63.92 -2.84 31.63
CA THR A 450 65.18 -2.09 31.74
C THR A 450 65.75 -2.27 33.14
N PRO A 451 67.08 -2.23 33.29
CA PRO A 451 68.11 -3.08 32.68
C PRO A 451 68.60 -4.16 33.65
#